data_AF-A0A820C9Y0-F1
#
_entry.id   AF-A0A820C9Y0-F1
#
_cell.length_a   1.000
_cell.length_b   1.000
_cell.length_c   1.000
_cell.angle_alpha   90.00
_cell.angle_beta   90.00
_cell.angle_gamma   90.00
#
_symmetry.space_group_name_H-M   'P 1'
#
loop_
_entity.id
_entity.type
_entity.pdbx_description
1 polymer ?
#
loop_
_entity_poly.entity_id
_entity_poly.type
_entity_poly.pdbx_seq_one_letter_code
_entity_poly.pdbx_strand_id
1 'polypeptide(L)'
;MYRAQVNTRYESNRLSHDVHAPQKAIHRIRSQPDEQRTQFIIETFSHFFQAGIRENPTAFRGRFRKMAATPFNFYRGSAVLFYQDLKVDQDKFIARNN
;
A
#
# COMPACT_ATOMS: atom_id res chain seq x y z
N MET A 1 16.60 -7.67 31.31
CA MET A 1 16.62 -7.53 29.84
C MET A 1 16.11 -6.14 29.48
N TYR A 2 16.99 -5.28 28.98
CA TYR A 2 16.72 -3.85 28.77
C TYR A 2 15.85 -3.67 27.52
N ARG A 3 14.59 -3.24 27.70
CA ARG A 3 13.68 -2.92 26.60
C ARG A 3 14.04 -1.51 26.13
N ALA A 4 14.82 -1.41 25.06
CA ALA A 4 15.16 -0.13 24.46
C ALA A 4 13.86 0.55 24.01
N GLN A 5 13.48 1.63 24.71
CA GLN A 5 12.43 2.54 24.26
C GLN A 5 12.95 3.22 23.01
N VAL A 6 12.56 2.69 21.85
CA VAL A 6 12.88 3.28 20.56
C VAL A 6 12.20 4.65 20.52
N ASN A 7 13.01 5.70 20.53
CA ASN A 7 12.56 7.08 20.61
C ASN A 7 11.96 7.47 19.24
N THR A 8 10.67 7.19 19.07
CA THR A 8 9.88 7.29 17.83
C THR A 8 9.95 8.66 17.15
N ARG A 9 10.21 9.73 17.92
CA ARG A 9 10.37 11.10 17.41
C ARG A 9 11.70 11.35 16.68
N TYR A 10 12.75 10.61 17.01
CA TYR A 10 14.08 10.82 16.41
C TYR A 10 14.20 10.09 15.06
N GLU A 11 13.65 8.88 14.97
CA GLU A 11 13.53 8.13 13.71
C GLU A 11 12.63 8.86 12.70
N SER A 12 11.46 9.36 13.14
CA SER A 12 10.55 10.10 12.27
C SER A 12 11.17 11.39 11.68
N ASN A 13 12.03 12.08 12.43
CA ASN A 13 12.72 13.27 11.94
C ASN A 13 13.86 12.94 10.95
N ARG A 14 14.56 11.82 11.14
CA ARG A 14 15.65 11.38 10.26
C ARG A 14 15.14 10.80 8.93
N LEU A 15 13.93 10.26 8.94
CA LEU A 15 13.25 9.73 7.75
C LEU A 15 12.66 10.83 6.83
N SER A 16 12.69 12.08 7.26
CA SER A 16 12.00 13.18 6.58
C SER A 16 12.72 13.69 5.31
N HIS A 17 14.06 13.69 5.27
CA HIS A 17 14.81 14.39 4.20
C HIS A 17 15.51 13.50 3.15
N ASP A 18 15.92 12.26 3.45
CA ASP A 18 16.77 11.44 2.54
C ASP A 18 16.20 10.05 2.17
N VAL A 19 14.96 9.77 2.54
CA VAL A 19 14.40 8.41 2.43
C VAL A 19 13.55 8.28 1.18
N HIS A 20 13.95 7.39 0.27
CA HIS A 20 13.20 7.09 -0.96
C HIS A 20 11.77 6.60 -0.63
N ALA A 21 10.79 6.91 -1.49
CA ALA A 21 9.38 6.53 -1.30
C ALA A 21 9.15 5.09 -0.80
N PRO A 22 9.88 4.05 -1.24
CA PRO A 22 9.70 2.69 -0.74
C PRO A 22 10.00 2.53 0.75
N GLN A 23 11.04 3.20 1.26
CA GLN A 23 11.40 3.13 2.67
C GLN A 23 10.40 3.89 3.54
N LYS A 24 9.91 5.06 3.08
CA LYS A 24 8.79 5.79 3.71
C LYS A 24 7.52 4.94 3.76
N ALA A 25 7.20 4.26 2.65
CA ALA A 25 6.08 3.34 2.57
C ALA A 25 6.21 2.17 3.55
N ILE A 26 7.37 1.52 3.60
CA ILE A 26 7.65 0.42 4.54
C ILE A 26 7.52 0.89 5.98
N HIS A 27 8.09 2.05 6.33
CA HIS A 27 7.99 2.60 7.68
C HIS A 27 6.53 2.86 8.06
N ARG A 28 5.78 3.54 7.19
CA ARG A 28 4.34 3.79 7.39
C ARG A 28 3.59 2.47 7.60
N ILE A 29 3.73 1.51 6.68
CA ILE A 29 3.01 0.22 6.74
C ILE A 29 3.34 -0.52 8.05
N ARG A 30 4.61 -0.51 8.48
CA ARG A 30 5.04 -1.16 9.74
C ARG A 30 4.56 -0.44 11.00
N SER A 31 4.33 0.87 10.93
CA SER A 31 3.86 1.68 12.07
C SER A 31 2.34 1.67 12.25
N GLN A 32 1.58 1.24 11.23
CA GLN A 32 0.12 1.21 11.26
C GLN A 32 -0.41 -0.04 11.97
N PRO A 33 -1.51 0.05 12.74
CA PRO A 33 -2.24 -1.13 13.20
C PRO A 33 -2.76 -1.96 12.02
N ASP A 34 -2.89 -3.27 12.22
CA ASP A 34 -3.36 -4.21 11.20
C ASP A 34 -4.74 -3.83 10.64
N GLU A 35 -5.63 -3.31 11.48
CA GLU A 35 -6.96 -2.86 11.07
C GLU A 35 -6.88 -1.66 10.10
N GLN A 36 -6.02 -0.68 10.41
CA GLN A 36 -5.81 0.47 9.54
C GLN A 36 -5.22 0.05 8.18
N ARG A 37 -4.26 -0.88 8.18
CA ARG A 37 -3.71 -1.42 6.94
C ARG A 37 -4.77 -2.19 6.14
N THR A 38 -5.58 -2.99 6.81
CA THR A 38 -6.66 -3.77 6.19
C THR A 38 -7.69 -2.86 5.53
N GLN A 39 -8.12 -1.81 6.24
CA GLN A 39 -9.04 -0.81 5.71
C GLN A 39 -8.48 -0.13 4.46
N PHE A 40 -7.21 0.29 4.49
CA PHE A 40 -6.57 0.92 3.33
C PHE A 40 -6.55 0.01 2.09
N ILE A 41 -6.29 -1.29 2.27
CA ILE A 41 -6.32 -2.27 1.17
C ILE A 41 -7.74 -2.38 0.59
N ILE A 42 -8.75 -2.51 1.46
CA ILE A 42 -10.16 -2.63 1.06
C ILE A 42 -10.61 -1.39 0.30
N GLU A 43 -10.31 -0.20 0.82
CA GLU A 43 -10.67 1.07 0.20
C GLU A 43 -9.99 1.24 -1.15
N THR A 44 -8.70 0.93 -1.25
CA THR A 44 -7.95 1.01 -2.51
C THR A 44 -8.57 0.11 -3.58
N PHE A 45 -8.79 -1.18 -3.27
CA PHE A 45 -9.39 -2.09 -4.25
C PHE A 45 -10.83 -1.75 -4.58
N SER A 46 -11.62 -1.30 -3.59
CA SER A 46 -12.98 -0.84 -3.84
C SER A 46 -12.98 0.38 -4.77
N HIS A 47 -12.12 1.36 -4.53
CA HIS A 47 -12.01 2.56 -5.35
C HIS A 47 -11.66 2.25 -6.82
N PHE A 48 -10.64 1.43 -7.05
CA PHE A 48 -10.15 1.14 -8.40
C PHE A 48 -10.98 0.09 -9.14
N PHE A 49 -11.70 -0.78 -8.44
CA PHE A 49 -12.43 -1.87 -9.07
C PHE A 49 -13.96 -1.80 -8.93
N GLN A 50 -14.51 -0.80 -8.24
CA GLN A 50 -15.96 -0.66 -8.05
C GLN A 50 -16.78 -0.72 -9.34
N ALA A 51 -16.27 -0.16 -10.45
CA ALA A 51 -16.99 -0.18 -11.72
C ALA A 51 -17.21 -1.62 -12.21
N GLY A 52 -16.16 -2.45 -12.23
CA GLY A 52 -16.26 -3.86 -12.61
C GLY A 52 -17.03 -4.70 -11.60
N ILE A 53 -16.98 -4.36 -10.31
CA ILE A 53 -17.80 -5.00 -9.27
C ILE A 53 -19.28 -4.73 -9.53
N ARG A 54 -19.65 -3.47 -9.84
CA ARG A 54 -21.04 -3.06 -10.09
C ARG A 54 -21.58 -3.66 -11.38
N GLU A 55 -20.76 -3.74 -12.42
CA GLU A 55 -21.15 -4.28 -13.73
C GLU A 55 -21.36 -5.80 -13.69
N ASN A 56 -20.42 -6.56 -13.11
CA ASN A 56 -20.52 -8.02 -13.05
C ASN A 56 -19.79 -8.60 -11.82
N PRO A 57 -20.48 -8.72 -10.67
CA PRO A 57 -19.90 -9.24 -9.43
C PRO A 57 -19.31 -10.66 -9.58
N THR A 58 -19.95 -11.53 -10.35
CA THR A 58 -19.53 -12.93 -10.52
C THR A 58 -18.25 -13.04 -11.34
N ALA A 59 -18.15 -12.30 -12.45
CA ALA A 59 -16.93 -12.24 -13.25
C ALA A 59 -15.77 -11.66 -12.43
N PHE A 60 -16.06 -10.66 -11.59
CA PHE A 60 -15.05 -10.04 -10.75
C PHE A 60 -14.52 -10.97 -9.65
N ARG A 61 -15.37 -11.81 -9.03
CA ARG A 61 -14.92 -12.90 -8.15
C ARG A 61 -13.95 -13.86 -8.85
N GLY A 62 -14.26 -14.21 -10.10
CA GLY A 62 -13.37 -15.01 -10.95
C GLY A 62 -12.01 -14.33 -11.21
N ARG A 63 -12.02 -13.02 -11.44
CA ARG A 63 -10.81 -12.20 -11.60
C ARG A 63 -9.95 -12.21 -10.34
N PHE A 64 -10.54 -12.00 -9.16
CA PHE A 64 -9.81 -12.04 -7.89
C PHE A 64 -9.15 -13.40 -7.65
N ARG A 65 -9.86 -14.50 -7.89
CA ARG A 65 -9.28 -15.85 -7.77
C ARG A 65 -8.11 -16.05 -8.73
N LYS A 66 -8.21 -15.58 -9.98
CA LYS A 66 -7.10 -15.63 -10.95
C LYS A 66 -5.91 -14.77 -10.53
N MET A 67 -6.16 -13.60 -9.92
CA MET A 67 -5.11 -12.75 -9.35
C MET A 67 -4.39 -13.46 -8.21
N ALA A 68 -5.11 -14.13 -7.30
CA ALA A 68 -4.51 -14.83 -6.17
C ALA A 68 -3.84 -16.18 -6.52
N ALA A 69 -3.95 -16.65 -7.77
CA ALA A 69 -3.52 -18.00 -8.15
C ALA A 69 -1.99 -18.21 -8.11
N THR A 70 -1.19 -17.17 -8.33
CA THR A 70 0.28 -17.24 -8.27
C THR A 70 0.86 -15.95 -7.71
N PRO A 71 2.07 -15.97 -7.12
CA PRO A 71 2.73 -14.75 -6.66
C PRO A 71 2.88 -13.70 -7.76
N PHE A 72 3.19 -14.13 -8.99
CA PHE A 72 3.27 -13.24 -10.16
C PHE A 72 1.93 -12.60 -10.49
N ASN A 73 0.84 -13.39 -10.50
CA ASN A 73 -0.52 -12.88 -10.74
C ASN A 73 -0.99 -11.92 -9.65
N PHE A 74 -0.58 -12.18 -8.41
CA PHE A 74 -0.90 -11.36 -7.28
C PHE A 74 -0.18 -10.01 -7.39
N TYR A 75 1.14 -10.02 -7.64
CA TYR A 75 1.93 -8.82 -7.86
C TYR A 75 1.35 -7.93 -8.98
N ARG A 76 1.10 -8.49 -10.17
CA ARG A 76 0.52 -7.71 -11.28
C ARG A 76 -0.90 -7.21 -10.96
N GLY A 77 -1.71 -8.01 -10.29
CA GLY A 77 -3.11 -7.69 -10.00
C GLY A 77 -3.26 -6.65 -8.88
N SER A 78 -2.30 -6.57 -7.98
CA SER A 78 -2.28 -5.64 -6.83
C SER A 78 -1.44 -4.38 -7.08
N ALA A 79 -0.95 -4.16 -8.31
CA ALA A 79 -0.07 -3.03 -8.63
C ALA A 79 -0.64 -1.66 -8.21
N VAL A 80 -1.96 -1.47 -8.25
CA VAL A 80 -2.63 -0.25 -7.76
C VAL A 80 -2.36 0.01 -6.27
N LEU A 81 -2.31 -1.04 -5.44
CA LEU A 81 -2.00 -0.94 -4.02
C LEU A 81 -0.54 -0.51 -3.81
N PHE A 82 0.38 -1.06 -4.60
CA PHE A 82 1.79 -0.66 -4.57
C PHE A 82 1.96 0.83 -4.88
N TYR A 83 1.34 1.34 -5.94
CA TYR A 83 1.45 2.76 -6.28
C TYR A 83 0.81 3.65 -5.21
N GLN A 84 -0.33 3.26 -4.65
CA GLN A 84 -0.94 4.01 -3.54
C GLN A 84 -0.08 3.95 -2.28
N ASP A 85 0.61 2.85 -2.02
CA ASP A 85 1.55 2.74 -0.92
C ASP A 85 2.79 3.61 -1.09
N LEU A 86 3.16 4.00 -2.32
CA LEU A 86 4.31 4.86 -2.60
C LEU A 86 3.99 6.36 -2.68
N LYS A 87 2.72 6.75 -2.73
CA LYS A 87 2.30 8.18 -2.74
C LYS A 87 2.55 8.94 -1.42
N VAL A 88 3.38 8.39 -0.54
CA VAL A 88 3.55 8.82 0.87
C VAL A 88 4.30 10.13 1.03
N ASP A 89 4.83 10.68 -0.04
CA ASP A 89 5.41 12.00 -0.05
C ASP A 89 5.43 12.50 -1.49
N GLN A 90 5.64 13.79 -1.70
CA GLN A 90 5.94 14.34 -3.03
C GLN A 90 7.34 13.88 -3.51
N ASP A 91 7.62 12.58 -3.43
CA ASP A 91 8.82 11.99 -4.00
C ASP A 91 8.80 12.29 -5.48
N LYS A 92 9.78 13.09 -5.93
CA LYS A 92 9.91 13.57 -7.31
C LYS A 92 9.87 12.47 -8.38
N PHE A 93 10.11 11.21 -8.01
CA PHE A 93 10.06 10.07 -8.93
C PHE A 93 8.70 9.33 -8.94
N ILE A 94 7.85 9.55 -7.93
CA ILE A 94 6.51 8.94 -7.81
C ILE A 94 5.41 10.00 -8.04
N ALA A 95 5.66 11.23 -7.61
CA ALA A 95 4.84 12.42 -7.82
C ALA A 95 5.13 13.04 -9.20
N ARG A 96 4.88 12.29 -10.26
CA ARG A 96 4.66 12.83 -11.59
C ARG A 96 3.65 11.96 -12.28
N ASN A 97 2.37 12.32 -12.14
CA ASN A 97 1.34 12.19 -13.16
C ASN A 97 0.15 13.06 -12.74
N ASN A 98 -0.15 14.04 -13.59
CA ASN A 98 -1.34 14.91 -13.58
C ASN A 98 -2.64 14.09 -13.49
#